data_AF-Q46VP9-F1
#
_entry.id   AF-Q46VP9-F1
#
_cell.length_a   1.000
_cell.length_b   1.000
_cell.length_c   1.000
_cell.angle_alpha   90.00
_cell.angle_beta   90.00
_cell.angle_gamma   90.00
#
_symmetry.space_group_name_H-M   'P 1'
#
loop_
_entity.id
_entity.type
_entity.pdbx_description
1 polymer ?
#
loop_
_entity_poly.entity_id
_entity_poly.type
_entity_poly.pdbx_seq_one_letter_code
_entity_poly.pdbx_strand_id
1 'polypeptide(L)'
;MGWQKIEEANTPFSQDGVCDFDELRRIVDLVEESETPEQRREAEYKQADQLTAYVYGNDAVRGKLRGFVCHAPSEWDASGNDARYARLNRPDGFFGTRKDFDRHGYENFIGFLRQLQFLDQTPLGAGRKFRFFHPLAFIRHFRKCGWIGSHEISQIMPAKSWLTQSGQRRTPLSKLLSASDVVTRVSAHLSSLNVAIRKYSIGFPADRLALFLAQTYIETDRWNTLREYGKGASNPSIPMAQYYEAFYGRGIMQLTWAENYDAYGKFSALPNNHGPYEGESRITQSSAHYWSDPTIRNRKTYQIIGIRGVPKLWAPLYSPELIAKSSGYACDSGGFFWVWKHYDGNRNISRVADGGFTGSTVDKINKLVNGGSFGYFERFLFSWYTRNIFTDWIPSSNEPAIETPRGVTVVCDLARPK
;
A
#
# COMPACT_ATOMS: atom_id res chain seq x y z
N MET A 1 8.89 11.38 -15.63
CA MET A 1 8.46 12.72 -15.20
C MET A 1 9.59 13.67 -15.59
N GLY A 2 9.38 14.52 -16.60
CA GLY A 2 10.40 15.41 -17.16
C GLY A 2 10.67 16.60 -16.25
N TRP A 3 11.21 16.35 -15.05
CA TRP A 3 11.57 17.38 -14.09
C TRP A 3 12.62 18.31 -14.69
N GLN A 4 12.40 19.61 -14.57
CA GLN A 4 13.35 20.63 -15.01
C GLN A 4 13.98 21.29 -13.79
N LYS A 5 15.31 21.32 -13.79
CA LYS A 5 16.11 21.97 -12.76
C LYS A 5 16.28 23.44 -13.13
N ILE A 6 16.03 24.31 -12.17
CA ILE A 6 16.20 25.75 -12.28
C ILE A 6 17.28 26.14 -11.26
N GLU A 7 18.42 26.68 -11.72
CA GLU A 7 19.58 27.12 -10.90
C GLU A 7 20.03 28.52 -11.28
N GLU A 8 20.78 29.22 -10.41
CA GLU A 8 21.06 30.68 -10.43
C GLU A 8 21.68 31.32 -11.68
N ALA A 9 22.05 30.55 -12.71
CA ALA A 9 22.34 31.08 -14.04
C ALA A 9 21.10 31.08 -14.97
N ASN A 10 19.97 30.59 -14.46
CA ASN A 10 18.68 30.31 -15.08
C ASN A 10 17.56 30.34 -14.01
N THR A 11 17.72 31.07 -12.90
CA THR A 11 16.66 31.21 -11.89
C THR A 11 15.65 32.25 -12.32
N PRO A 12 14.39 32.11 -11.87
CA PRO A 12 13.49 33.23 -11.86
C PRO A 12 14.02 34.35 -11.03
N PHE A 13 14.73 34.11 -9.94
CA PHE A 13 15.07 35.19 -9.02
C PHE A 13 16.48 35.70 -9.27
N SER A 14 16.65 37.03 -9.37
CA SER A 14 17.99 37.64 -9.32
C SER A 14 18.51 37.67 -7.87
N GLN A 15 19.76 38.13 -7.67
CA GLN A 15 20.31 38.36 -6.32
C GLN A 15 19.46 39.33 -5.48
N ASP A 16 18.61 40.12 -6.14
CA ASP A 16 17.66 41.05 -5.53
C ASP A 16 16.35 40.41 -5.07
N GLY A 17 16.19 39.09 -5.13
CA GLY A 17 14.99 38.41 -4.63
C GLY A 17 13.75 38.50 -5.53
N VAL A 18 13.82 39.19 -6.67
CA VAL A 18 12.68 39.42 -7.58
C VAL A 18 12.68 38.40 -8.72
N CYS A 19 11.50 37.90 -9.08
CA CYS A 19 11.29 36.93 -10.16
C CYS A 19 11.44 37.56 -11.57
N ASP A 20 12.67 37.65 -12.06
CA ASP A 20 13.11 37.92 -13.43
C ASP A 20 13.06 36.74 -14.43
N PHE A 21 12.27 35.67 -14.21
CA PHE A 21 12.11 34.64 -15.27
C PHE A 21 11.26 35.19 -16.43
N ASP A 22 11.86 35.36 -17.61
CA ASP A 22 11.19 35.94 -18.78
C ASP A 22 9.87 35.25 -19.16
N GLU A 23 9.73 33.95 -18.96
CA GLU A 23 8.47 33.25 -19.25
C GLU A 23 7.39 33.51 -18.18
N LEU A 24 7.76 33.67 -16.90
CA LEU A 24 6.81 34.03 -15.85
C LEU A 24 6.41 35.50 -15.97
N ARG A 25 7.37 36.37 -16.28
CA ARG A 25 7.12 37.79 -16.59
C ARG A 25 6.18 37.92 -17.77
N ARG A 26 6.44 37.22 -18.87
CA ARG A 26 5.50 37.19 -20.02
C ARG A 26 4.08 36.75 -19.64
N ILE A 27 3.91 35.81 -18.71
CA ILE A 27 2.58 35.41 -18.25
C ILE A 27 1.91 36.56 -17.49
N VAL A 28 2.64 37.25 -16.62
CA VAL A 28 2.14 38.40 -15.86
C VAL A 28 1.85 39.58 -16.80
N ASP A 29 2.80 39.93 -17.66
CA ASP A 29 2.70 41.00 -18.66
C ASP A 29 1.48 40.79 -19.57
N LEU A 30 1.21 39.55 -20.03
CA LEU A 30 0.04 39.25 -20.85
C LEU A 30 -1.29 39.51 -20.12
N VAL A 31 -1.34 39.30 -18.80
CA VAL A 31 -2.54 39.61 -18.01
C VAL A 31 -2.63 41.13 -17.80
N GLU A 32 -1.54 41.79 -17.40
CA GLU A 32 -1.51 43.24 -17.18
C GLU A 32 -1.80 44.05 -18.45
N GLU A 33 -1.35 43.59 -19.62
CA GLU A 33 -1.65 44.19 -20.92
C GLU A 33 -3.14 44.05 -21.31
N SER A 34 -3.82 43.04 -20.75
CA SER A 34 -5.26 42.84 -20.96
C SER A 34 -6.14 43.73 -20.07
N GLU A 35 -5.54 44.41 -19.07
CA GLU A 35 -6.24 45.29 -18.14
C GLU A 35 -6.40 46.72 -18.68
N THR A 36 -7.60 47.28 -18.50
CA THR A 36 -7.84 48.70 -18.77
C THR A 36 -7.10 49.60 -17.76
N PRO A 37 -6.85 50.88 -18.09
CA PRO A 37 -6.23 51.84 -17.15
C PRO A 37 -6.99 52.02 -15.82
N GLU A 38 -8.27 51.68 -15.78
CA GLU A 38 -9.10 51.69 -14.57
C GLU A 38 -8.89 50.43 -13.74
N GLN A 39 -8.79 49.25 -14.38
CA GLN A 39 -8.52 47.97 -13.70
C GLN A 39 -7.14 47.94 -13.04
N ARG A 40 -6.13 48.56 -13.68
CA ARG A 40 -4.78 48.70 -13.11
C ARG A 40 -4.72 49.56 -11.84
N ARG A 41 -5.76 50.35 -11.56
CA ARG A 41 -5.87 51.18 -10.35
C ARG A 41 -6.67 50.52 -9.23
N GLU A 42 -7.21 49.33 -9.45
CA GLU A 42 -7.90 48.58 -8.40
C GLU A 42 -6.92 47.97 -7.38
N ALA A 43 -7.46 47.47 -6.28
CA ALA A 43 -6.67 46.82 -5.24
C ALA A 43 -5.98 45.54 -5.77
N GLU A 44 -4.75 45.31 -5.34
CA GLU A 44 -3.85 44.23 -5.79
C GLU A 44 -4.50 42.85 -5.81
N TYR A 45 -5.36 42.52 -4.84
CA TYR A 45 -6.02 41.21 -4.79
C TYR A 45 -6.91 40.94 -6.02
N LYS A 46 -7.47 41.97 -6.64
CA LYS A 46 -8.26 41.82 -7.88
C LYS A 46 -7.39 41.50 -9.09
N GLN A 47 -6.18 42.04 -9.15
CA GLN A 47 -5.20 41.73 -10.18
C GLN A 47 -4.69 40.28 -10.00
N ALA A 48 -4.46 39.87 -8.75
CA ALA A 48 -4.13 38.49 -8.42
C ALA A 48 -5.23 37.49 -8.81
N ASP A 49 -6.51 37.85 -8.62
CA ASP A 49 -7.65 37.03 -9.05
C ASP A 49 -7.70 36.88 -10.58
N GLN A 50 -7.41 37.93 -11.34
CA GLN A 50 -7.37 37.89 -12.80
C GLN A 50 -6.23 37.03 -13.32
N LEU A 51 -5.01 37.18 -12.77
CA LEU A 51 -3.88 36.31 -13.08
C LEU A 51 -4.19 34.85 -12.75
N THR A 52 -4.83 34.61 -11.60
CA THR A 52 -5.29 33.29 -11.17
C THR A 52 -6.27 32.71 -12.19
N ALA A 53 -7.30 33.47 -12.58
CA ALA A 53 -8.28 33.04 -13.58
C ALA A 53 -7.64 32.72 -14.93
N TYR A 54 -6.69 33.53 -15.40
CA TYR A 54 -5.94 33.28 -16.63
C TYR A 54 -5.14 31.96 -16.57
N VAL A 55 -4.36 31.78 -15.50
CA VAL A 55 -3.56 30.55 -15.30
C VAL A 55 -4.48 29.33 -15.19
N TYR A 56 -5.61 29.42 -14.49
CA TYR A 56 -6.58 28.33 -14.43
C TYR A 56 -7.31 28.09 -15.76
N GLY A 57 -7.54 29.11 -16.58
CA GLY A 57 -8.18 28.97 -17.88
C GLY A 57 -7.30 28.37 -18.97
N ASN A 58 -5.96 28.37 -18.80
CA ASN A 58 -5.01 28.06 -19.86
C ASN A 58 -4.22 26.76 -19.62
N ASP A 59 -4.58 25.68 -20.32
CA ASP A 59 -3.93 24.37 -20.19
C ASP A 59 -2.43 24.36 -20.51
N ALA A 60 -2.01 25.12 -21.53
CA ALA A 60 -0.61 25.18 -21.93
C ALA A 60 0.26 25.84 -20.85
N VAL A 61 -0.24 26.93 -20.25
CA VAL A 61 0.41 27.61 -19.12
C VAL A 61 0.49 26.69 -17.91
N ARG A 62 -0.62 26.02 -17.54
CA ARG A 62 -0.61 25.02 -16.45
C ARG A 62 0.34 23.87 -16.72
N GLY A 63 0.49 23.46 -17.97
CA GLY A 63 1.45 22.45 -18.39
C GLY A 63 2.89 22.87 -18.09
N LYS A 64 3.25 24.10 -18.46
CA LYS A 64 4.58 24.68 -18.24
C LYS A 64 4.92 24.86 -16.75
N LEU A 65 3.95 25.25 -15.92
CA LEU A 65 4.16 25.49 -14.48
C LEU A 65 4.29 24.21 -13.64
N ARG A 66 4.06 23.03 -14.22
CA ARG A 66 4.13 21.75 -13.50
C ARG A 66 5.56 21.21 -13.47
N GLY A 67 5.95 20.70 -12.30
CA GLY A 67 7.18 19.91 -12.18
C GLY A 67 8.46 20.74 -12.06
N PHE A 68 8.35 22.02 -11.68
CA PHE A 68 9.52 22.79 -11.27
C PHE A 68 10.07 22.29 -9.93
N VAL A 69 11.39 22.26 -9.84
CA VAL A 69 12.13 22.17 -8.57
C VAL A 69 12.90 23.47 -8.41
N CYS A 70 12.43 24.34 -7.51
CA CYS A 70 13.06 25.63 -7.27
C CYS A 70 14.21 25.45 -6.29
N HIS A 71 15.43 25.75 -6.73
CA HIS A 71 16.60 25.78 -5.86
C HIS A 71 16.84 27.23 -5.40
N ALA A 72 16.35 27.59 -4.22
CA ALA A 72 16.33 28.97 -3.73
C ALA A 72 16.59 29.04 -2.21
N PRO A 73 17.02 30.18 -1.67
CA PRO A 73 17.06 30.38 -0.23
C PRO A 73 15.63 30.43 0.35
N SER A 74 15.45 30.00 1.59
CA SER A 74 14.14 30.01 2.26
C SER A 74 13.63 31.45 2.46
N GLU A 75 12.31 31.67 2.41
CA GLU A 75 11.69 32.93 2.84
C GLU A 75 11.85 33.14 4.36
N TRP A 76 12.01 32.05 5.10
CA TRP A 76 12.20 32.02 6.55
C TRP A 76 13.65 32.29 6.99
N ASP A 77 14.56 32.61 6.05
CA ASP A 77 15.98 32.88 6.29
C ASP A 77 16.29 34.38 6.26
N ALA A 78 16.70 34.93 7.41
CA ALA A 78 17.02 36.35 7.54
C ALA A 78 18.37 36.76 6.92
N SER A 79 19.28 35.81 6.68
CA SER A 79 20.66 36.10 6.27
C SER A 79 20.79 36.81 4.91
N GLY A 80 19.77 36.69 4.06
CA GLY A 80 19.75 37.28 2.72
C GLY A 80 18.86 38.52 2.55
N ASN A 81 18.20 39.01 3.61
CA ASN A 81 17.18 40.06 3.48
C ASN A 81 17.70 41.34 2.82
N ASP A 82 18.88 41.80 3.23
CA ASP A 82 19.41 43.07 2.74
C ASP A 82 19.68 43.01 1.24
N ALA A 83 20.09 41.86 0.70
CA ALA A 83 20.23 41.64 -0.74
C ALA A 83 18.85 41.46 -1.42
N ARG A 84 18.00 40.59 -0.85
CA ARG A 84 16.68 40.19 -1.38
C ARG A 84 15.65 41.32 -1.44
N TYR A 85 15.79 42.36 -0.63
CA TYR A 85 14.81 43.46 -0.60
C TYR A 85 15.42 44.82 -0.94
N ALA A 86 16.73 44.87 -1.26
CA ALA A 86 17.44 46.09 -1.62
C ALA A 86 16.72 46.92 -2.70
N ARG A 87 16.15 46.25 -3.70
CA ARG A 87 15.46 46.91 -4.82
C ARG A 87 14.22 47.68 -4.38
N LEU A 88 13.50 47.20 -3.36
CA LEU A 88 12.31 47.89 -2.84
C LEU A 88 12.67 49.24 -2.20
N ASN A 89 13.90 49.42 -1.73
CA ASN A 89 14.39 50.65 -1.09
C ASN A 89 15.10 51.62 -2.04
N ARG A 90 15.28 51.26 -3.32
CA ARG A 90 15.85 52.18 -4.32
C ARG A 90 14.92 53.36 -4.56
N PRO A 91 15.40 54.53 -5.04
CA PRO A 91 14.55 55.71 -5.27
C PRO A 91 13.31 55.45 -6.13
N ASP A 92 13.44 54.57 -7.12
CA ASP A 92 12.38 54.11 -8.02
C ASP A 92 11.59 52.90 -7.48
N GLY A 93 12.00 52.33 -6.35
CA GLY A 93 11.35 51.21 -5.68
C GLY A 93 10.15 51.62 -4.82
N PHE A 94 9.39 50.63 -4.36
CA PHE A 94 8.15 50.85 -3.60
C PHE A 94 8.35 51.73 -2.35
N PHE A 95 9.39 51.48 -1.55
CA PHE A 95 9.66 52.30 -0.35
C PHE A 95 10.39 53.59 -0.69
N GLY A 96 11.20 53.64 -1.77
CA GLY A 96 11.87 54.86 -2.18
C GLY A 96 10.92 55.94 -2.69
N THR A 97 9.92 55.55 -3.49
CA THR A 97 8.87 56.46 -4.00
C THR A 97 7.94 57.00 -2.89
N ARG A 98 7.95 56.36 -1.71
CA ARG A 98 7.10 56.70 -0.57
C ARG A 98 7.84 57.39 0.57
N LYS A 99 9.14 57.63 0.42
CA LYS A 99 10.02 58.08 1.51
C LYS A 99 9.62 59.41 2.13
N ASP A 100 8.94 60.27 1.37
CA ASP A 100 8.47 61.59 1.82
C ASP A 100 7.30 61.50 2.82
N PHE A 101 6.52 60.42 2.80
CA PHE A 101 5.35 60.23 3.67
C PHE A 101 5.42 58.97 4.55
N ASP A 102 6.33 58.04 4.25
CA ASP A 102 6.64 56.87 5.08
C ASP A 102 8.16 56.70 5.19
N ARG A 103 8.78 57.61 5.96
CA ARG A 103 10.24 57.69 6.12
C ARG A 103 10.88 56.40 6.65
N HIS A 104 10.14 55.61 7.43
CA HIS A 104 10.62 54.39 8.09
C HIS A 104 10.01 53.10 7.51
N GLY A 105 9.25 53.17 6.42
CA GLY A 105 8.50 52.04 5.87
C GLY A 105 9.38 50.81 5.57
N TYR A 106 10.54 51.02 4.95
CA TYR A 106 11.47 49.92 4.66
C TYR A 106 12.06 49.30 5.93
N GLU A 107 12.45 50.12 6.92
CA GLU A 107 13.01 49.66 8.19
C GLU A 107 11.97 48.84 8.98
N ASN A 108 10.72 49.33 9.02
CA ASN A 108 9.60 48.64 9.65
C ASN A 108 9.29 47.30 8.96
N PHE A 109 9.31 47.27 7.61
CA PHE A 109 9.10 46.05 6.83
C PHE A 109 10.18 45.00 7.12
N ILE A 110 11.47 45.37 7.04
CA ILE A 110 12.57 44.44 7.34
C ILE A 110 12.53 44.00 8.81
N GLY A 111 12.20 44.91 9.72
CA GLY A 111 12.05 44.62 11.15
C GLY A 111 10.95 43.60 11.42
N PHE A 112 9.78 43.76 10.79
CA PHE A 112 8.69 42.79 10.89
C PHE A 112 9.06 41.46 10.24
N LEU A 113 9.65 41.46 9.05
CA LEU A 113 10.03 40.25 8.34
C LEU A 113 11.00 39.39 9.16
N ARG A 114 12.01 40.01 9.79
CA ARG A 114 12.96 39.29 10.66
C ARG A 114 12.29 38.60 11.84
N GLN A 115 11.18 39.11 12.36
CA GLN A 115 10.43 38.47 13.45
C GLN A 115 9.75 37.16 13.01
N LEU A 116 9.44 37.03 11.72
CA LEU A 116 8.82 35.83 11.15
C LEU A 116 9.85 34.78 10.71
N GLN A 117 11.12 35.17 10.59
CA GLN A 117 12.19 34.33 10.06
C GLN A 117 12.91 33.59 11.19
N PHE A 118 12.82 32.26 11.16
CA PHE A 118 13.30 31.39 12.23
C PHE A 118 14.29 30.33 11.74
N LEU A 119 14.71 30.35 10.46
CA LEU A 119 15.48 29.25 9.88
C LEU A 119 16.80 29.01 10.62
N ASP A 120 17.44 30.07 11.10
CA ASP A 120 18.67 30.05 11.92
C ASP A 120 18.50 29.30 13.25
N GLN A 121 17.28 29.24 13.78
CA GLN A 121 16.91 28.52 15.00
C GLN A 121 16.63 27.02 14.75
N THR A 122 16.65 26.58 13.49
CA THR A 122 16.41 25.17 13.12
C THR A 122 17.73 24.42 12.87
N PRO A 123 17.75 23.08 12.96
CA PRO A 123 18.90 22.27 12.54
C PRO A 123 19.29 22.43 11.06
N LEU A 124 18.42 23.06 10.24
CA LEU A 124 18.71 23.31 8.83
C LEU A 124 19.77 24.41 8.66
N GLY A 125 19.83 25.38 9.58
CA GLY A 125 20.74 26.51 9.57
C GLY A 125 20.42 27.59 8.52
N ALA A 126 20.95 28.79 8.73
CA ALA A 126 20.80 29.94 7.83
C ALA A 126 21.84 29.96 6.68
N GLY A 127 21.60 30.81 5.69
CA GLY A 127 22.50 31.07 4.56
C GLY A 127 22.51 29.95 3.51
N ARG A 128 21.49 29.07 3.53
CA ARG A 128 21.43 27.86 2.70
C ARG A 128 20.30 27.94 1.69
N LYS A 129 20.50 27.24 0.57
CA LYS A 129 19.45 27.01 -0.42
C LYS A 129 18.81 25.65 -0.21
N PHE A 130 17.52 25.61 -0.48
CA PHE A 130 16.70 24.41 -0.41
C PHE A 130 16.10 24.11 -1.77
N ARG A 131 15.77 22.83 -1.98
CA ARG A 131 15.03 22.39 -3.16
C ARG A 131 13.56 22.33 -2.79
N PHE A 132 12.78 23.29 -3.29
CA PHE A 132 11.35 23.32 -3.15
C PHE A 132 10.72 22.54 -4.30
N PHE A 133 10.00 21.48 -3.97
CA PHE A 133 9.30 20.68 -4.95
C PHE A 133 7.84 21.10 -5.03
N HIS A 134 7.23 20.96 -6.21
CA HIS A 134 5.79 21.14 -6.36
C HIS A 134 5.03 20.12 -5.47
N PRO A 135 4.34 20.56 -4.39
CA PRO A 135 3.80 19.65 -3.37
C PRO A 135 2.73 18.70 -3.93
N LEU A 136 1.91 19.17 -4.88
CA LEU A 136 0.88 18.34 -5.52
C LEU A 136 1.43 17.15 -6.30
N ALA A 137 2.68 17.20 -6.80
CA ALA A 137 3.27 16.07 -7.51
C ALA A 137 3.58 14.91 -6.56
N PHE A 138 4.07 15.23 -5.35
CA PHE A 138 4.25 14.26 -4.27
C PHE A 138 2.91 13.68 -3.85
N ILE A 139 1.90 14.52 -3.61
CA ILE A 139 0.55 14.06 -3.25
C ILE A 139 -0.02 13.14 -4.33
N ARG A 140 0.09 13.49 -5.62
CA ARG A 140 -0.34 12.63 -6.73
C ARG A 140 0.41 11.30 -6.77
N HIS A 141 1.68 11.28 -6.42
CA HIS A 141 2.46 10.05 -6.34
C HIS A 141 2.05 9.20 -5.12
N PHE A 142 1.92 9.81 -3.94
CA PHE A 142 1.46 9.15 -2.72
C PHE A 142 0.04 8.61 -2.84
N ARG A 143 -0.85 9.29 -3.58
CA ARG A 143 -2.19 8.77 -3.90
C ARG A 143 -2.19 7.49 -4.74
N LYS A 144 -1.07 7.17 -5.40
CA LYS A 144 -0.89 5.87 -6.08
C LYS A 144 -0.39 4.78 -5.13
N CYS A 145 0.05 5.14 -3.92
CA CYS A 145 0.30 4.17 -2.87
C CYS A 145 -1.05 3.71 -2.34
N GLY A 146 -1.60 2.64 -2.91
CA GLY A 146 -2.86 2.01 -2.50
C GLY A 146 -2.73 1.25 -1.18
N TRP A 147 -2.21 1.91 -0.15
CA TRP A 147 -2.08 1.35 1.19
C TRP A 147 -3.44 1.32 1.87
N ILE A 148 -3.69 0.24 2.60
CA ILE A 148 -4.86 0.13 3.48
C ILE A 148 -4.59 1.03 4.68
N GLY A 149 -5.44 2.02 4.90
CA GLY A 149 -5.38 2.94 6.04
C GLY A 149 -5.92 2.31 7.32
N SER A 150 -5.51 2.85 8.47
CA SER A 150 -5.97 2.38 9.79
C SER A 150 -7.49 2.49 9.97
N HIS A 151 -8.11 3.54 9.42
CA HIS A 151 -9.54 3.78 9.47
C HIS A 151 -10.35 2.84 8.55
N GLU A 152 -9.68 2.25 7.56
CA GLU A 152 -10.32 1.34 6.59
C GLU A 152 -10.32 -0.11 7.11
N ILE A 153 -9.42 -0.45 8.05
CA ILE A 153 -9.26 -1.82 8.58
C ILE A 153 -10.60 -2.41 9.02
N SER A 154 -11.43 -1.66 9.75
CA SER A 154 -12.68 -2.19 10.31
C SER A 154 -13.65 -2.73 9.26
N GLN A 155 -13.45 -2.36 7.99
CA GLN A 155 -14.37 -2.62 6.88
C GLN A 155 -13.82 -3.67 5.90
N ILE A 156 -12.59 -4.16 6.07
CA ILE A 156 -11.97 -5.04 5.05
C ILE A 156 -12.53 -6.47 5.08
N MET A 157 -13.24 -6.88 6.15
CA MET A 157 -13.86 -8.20 6.29
C MET A 157 -15.38 -8.09 6.43
N PRO A 158 -16.17 -9.07 5.96
CA PRO A 158 -17.63 -9.07 6.11
C PRO A 158 -18.05 -9.31 7.56
N ALA A 159 -19.12 -8.64 7.98
CA ALA A 159 -19.73 -8.85 9.29
C ALA A 159 -20.21 -10.30 9.45
N LYS A 160 -20.89 -10.86 8.44
CA LYS A 160 -21.32 -12.26 8.44
C LYS A 160 -20.37 -13.10 7.59
N SER A 161 -19.44 -13.79 8.24
CA SER A 161 -18.34 -14.45 7.54
C SER A 161 -18.56 -15.93 7.22
N TRP A 162 -19.60 -16.56 7.75
CA TRP A 162 -19.82 -18.01 7.64
C TRP A 162 -21.14 -18.31 6.93
N LEU A 163 -21.19 -19.41 6.19
CA LEU A 163 -22.35 -19.82 5.41
C LEU A 163 -23.00 -21.09 5.97
N THR A 164 -24.24 -21.34 5.58
CA THR A 164 -24.89 -22.65 5.77
C THR A 164 -24.09 -23.78 5.13
N GLN A 165 -24.08 -24.97 5.74
CA GLN A 165 -23.22 -26.09 5.34
C GLN A 165 -23.88 -27.11 4.40
N SER A 166 -25.17 -26.95 4.08
CA SER A 166 -25.92 -27.78 3.12
C SER A 166 -26.79 -26.94 2.18
N GLY A 167 -27.30 -27.58 1.11
CA GLY A 167 -28.20 -26.96 0.14
C GLY A 167 -27.51 -26.33 -1.07
N GLN A 168 -28.30 -26.13 -2.14
CA GLN A 168 -27.91 -25.48 -3.39
C GLN A 168 -27.85 -23.95 -3.28
N ARG A 169 -28.43 -23.39 -2.22
CA ARG A 169 -28.35 -21.98 -1.87
C ARG A 169 -27.75 -21.83 -0.48
N ARG A 170 -26.58 -21.20 -0.41
CA ARG A 170 -25.78 -20.99 0.79
C ARG A 170 -25.96 -19.56 1.28
N THR A 171 -26.38 -19.40 2.53
CA THR A 171 -26.70 -18.08 3.10
C THR A 171 -25.84 -17.78 4.33
N PRO A 172 -25.53 -16.49 4.59
CA PRO A 172 -24.75 -16.11 5.76
C PRO A 172 -25.44 -16.46 7.09
N LEU A 173 -24.66 -16.97 8.04
CA LEU A 173 -25.09 -17.26 9.40
C LEU A 173 -25.16 -15.98 10.23
N SER A 174 -25.92 -16.02 11.33
CA SER A 174 -26.18 -14.88 12.20
C SER A 174 -24.98 -14.41 13.03
N LYS A 175 -23.90 -15.20 13.13
CA LYS A 175 -22.72 -14.83 13.91
C LYS A 175 -21.98 -13.67 13.26
N LEU A 176 -21.95 -12.54 13.96
CA LEU A 176 -21.31 -11.30 13.51
C LEU A 176 -19.86 -11.19 13.98
N LEU A 177 -19.04 -10.60 13.12
CA LEU A 177 -17.74 -10.03 13.44
C LEU A 177 -17.93 -8.52 13.65
N SER A 178 -17.48 -8.00 14.78
CA SER A 178 -17.59 -6.56 15.09
C SER A 178 -16.46 -5.74 14.47
N ALA A 179 -16.64 -4.43 14.33
CA ALA A 179 -15.58 -3.55 13.84
C ALA A 179 -14.32 -3.61 14.73
N SER A 180 -14.52 -3.70 16.06
CA SER A 180 -13.41 -3.81 17.03
C SER A 180 -12.67 -5.14 16.91
N ASP A 181 -13.35 -6.25 16.62
CA ASP A 181 -12.69 -7.54 16.35
C ASP A 181 -11.74 -7.43 15.15
N VAL A 182 -12.20 -6.85 14.05
CA VAL A 182 -11.38 -6.71 12.83
C VAL A 182 -10.16 -5.83 13.10
N VAL A 183 -10.36 -4.68 13.74
CA VAL A 183 -9.27 -3.77 14.12
C VAL A 183 -8.26 -4.47 15.00
N THR A 184 -8.70 -5.18 16.04
CA THR A 184 -7.81 -5.89 16.97
C THR A 184 -6.97 -6.94 16.25
N ARG A 185 -7.57 -7.69 15.33
CA ARG A 185 -6.90 -8.78 14.59
C ARG A 185 -5.87 -8.26 13.59
N VAL A 186 -6.12 -7.13 12.93
CA VAL A 186 -5.31 -6.70 11.78
C VAL A 186 -4.31 -5.59 12.12
N SER A 187 -4.56 -4.76 13.15
CA SER A 187 -3.77 -3.55 13.41
C SER A 187 -2.27 -3.83 13.59
N ALA A 188 -1.90 -4.89 14.32
CA ALA A 188 -0.51 -5.29 14.51
C ALA A 188 0.18 -5.79 13.22
N HIS A 189 -0.61 -6.02 12.16
CA HIS A 189 -0.16 -6.55 10.89
C HIS A 189 -0.28 -5.58 9.71
N LEU A 190 -0.97 -4.45 9.88
CA LEU A 190 -1.27 -3.53 8.78
C LEU A 190 -0.03 -3.07 8.01
N SER A 191 1.01 -2.63 8.73
CA SER A 191 2.26 -2.15 8.10
C SER A 191 2.92 -3.27 7.28
N SER A 192 3.08 -4.45 7.87
CA SER A 192 3.65 -5.64 7.21
C SER A 192 2.82 -6.09 6.00
N LEU A 193 1.49 -6.03 6.11
CA LEU A 193 0.58 -6.35 5.02
C LEU A 193 0.74 -5.36 3.85
N ASN A 194 0.76 -4.05 4.12
CA ASN A 194 0.99 -3.04 3.09
C ASN A 194 2.37 -3.18 2.43
N VAL A 195 3.40 -3.52 3.20
CA VAL A 195 4.74 -3.82 2.66
C VAL A 195 4.69 -5.04 1.74
N ALA A 196 4.04 -6.13 2.14
CA ALA A 196 3.90 -7.32 1.30
C ALA A 196 3.11 -7.02 0.02
N ILE A 197 1.96 -6.33 0.12
CA ILE A 197 1.14 -5.94 -1.03
C ILE A 197 1.98 -5.17 -2.06
N ARG A 198 2.81 -4.24 -1.60
CA ARG A 198 3.71 -3.45 -2.47
C ARG A 198 4.87 -4.29 -3.02
N LYS A 199 5.59 -5.02 -2.16
CA LYS A 199 6.75 -5.84 -2.53
C LYS A 199 6.41 -6.83 -3.64
N TYR A 200 5.23 -7.43 -3.58
CA TYR A 200 4.79 -8.46 -4.52
C TYR A 200 3.88 -7.94 -5.65
N SER A 201 3.72 -6.61 -5.78
CA SER A 201 2.86 -5.98 -6.81
C SER A 201 1.42 -6.52 -6.82
N ILE A 202 0.87 -6.78 -5.62
CA ILE A 202 -0.48 -7.28 -5.40
C ILE A 202 -1.50 -6.12 -5.41
N GLY A 203 -1.06 -4.90 -5.12
CA GLY A 203 -1.94 -3.73 -5.06
C GLY A 203 -2.48 -3.24 -6.40
N PHE A 204 -2.03 -3.79 -7.54
CA PHE A 204 -2.49 -3.36 -8.86
C PHE A 204 -2.49 -4.51 -9.91
N PRO A 205 -3.58 -4.69 -10.68
CA PRO A 205 -4.88 -4.02 -10.54
C PRO A 205 -5.58 -4.40 -9.23
N ALA A 206 -6.60 -3.62 -8.83
CA ALA A 206 -7.29 -3.81 -7.55
C ALA A 206 -7.87 -5.23 -7.36
N ASP A 207 -8.23 -5.90 -8.46
CA ASP A 207 -8.68 -7.30 -8.48
C ASP A 207 -7.68 -8.24 -7.78
N ARG A 208 -6.37 -8.03 -7.97
CA ARG A 208 -5.33 -8.82 -7.30
C ARG A 208 -5.41 -8.68 -5.78
N LEU A 209 -5.56 -7.45 -5.30
CA LEU A 209 -5.64 -7.14 -3.88
C LEU A 209 -6.89 -7.78 -3.25
N ALA A 210 -8.05 -7.61 -3.89
CA ALA A 210 -9.29 -8.20 -3.42
C ALA A 210 -9.19 -9.74 -3.33
N LEU A 211 -8.75 -10.38 -4.42
CA LEU A 211 -8.62 -11.84 -4.48
C LEU A 211 -7.57 -12.35 -3.49
N PHE A 212 -6.43 -11.68 -3.34
CA PHE A 212 -5.41 -12.04 -2.36
C PHE A 212 -5.94 -11.98 -0.93
N LEU A 213 -6.54 -10.86 -0.52
CA LEU A 213 -7.06 -10.67 0.83
C LEU A 213 -8.15 -11.69 1.16
N ALA A 214 -9.05 -11.97 0.23
CA ALA A 214 -10.10 -12.97 0.41
C ALA A 214 -9.55 -14.35 0.77
N GLN A 215 -8.42 -14.75 0.18
CA GLN A 215 -7.76 -16.01 0.52
C GLN A 215 -7.19 -15.96 1.94
N THR A 216 -6.52 -14.87 2.31
CA THR A 216 -5.96 -14.73 3.67
C THR A 216 -7.02 -14.89 4.76
N TYR A 217 -8.27 -14.50 4.51
CA TYR A 217 -9.33 -14.55 5.52
C TYR A 217 -9.71 -15.98 5.92
N ILE A 218 -9.74 -16.94 5.00
CA ILE A 218 -9.91 -18.34 5.42
C ILE A 218 -8.64 -18.88 6.06
N GLU A 219 -7.47 -18.61 5.46
CA GLU A 219 -6.20 -19.17 5.92
C GLU A 219 -5.85 -18.77 7.37
N THR A 220 -6.31 -17.61 7.82
CA THR A 220 -5.95 -17.05 9.13
C THR A 220 -7.12 -17.00 10.12
N ASP A 221 -8.25 -17.63 9.80
CA ASP A 221 -9.52 -17.41 10.52
C ASP A 221 -9.78 -15.91 10.72
N ARG A 222 -9.74 -15.17 9.61
CA ARG A 222 -9.96 -13.72 9.54
C ARG A 222 -8.97 -12.98 10.43
N TRP A 223 -7.69 -13.30 10.25
CA TRP A 223 -6.54 -12.74 10.95
C TRP A 223 -6.52 -13.00 12.46
N ASN A 224 -7.31 -13.98 12.93
CA ASN A 224 -7.32 -14.38 14.34
C ASN A 224 -6.10 -15.23 14.70
N THR A 225 -5.51 -15.92 13.73
CA THR A 225 -4.29 -16.72 13.94
C THR A 225 -3.37 -16.70 12.71
N LEU A 226 -2.07 -16.79 12.97
CA LEU A 226 -1.03 -17.02 11.96
C LEU A 226 -0.42 -18.41 12.08
N ARG A 227 -1.01 -19.28 12.91
CA ARG A 227 -0.65 -20.68 13.11
C ARG A 227 -1.86 -21.55 12.86
N GLU A 228 -1.67 -22.63 12.12
CA GLU A 228 -2.66 -23.68 11.95
C GLU A 228 -3.13 -24.18 13.32
N TYR A 229 -4.44 -24.29 13.50
CA TYR A 229 -5.01 -24.94 14.67
C TYR A 229 -4.55 -26.41 14.71
N GLY A 230 -4.18 -26.90 15.89
CA GLY A 230 -3.65 -28.27 16.04
C GLY A 230 -2.18 -28.44 15.68
N LYS A 231 -1.53 -27.45 15.04
CA LYS A 231 -0.06 -27.40 14.84
C LYS A 231 0.54 -28.69 14.22
N GLY A 232 -0.15 -29.25 13.23
CA GLY A 232 0.26 -30.49 12.56
C GLY A 232 0.15 -31.74 13.42
N ALA A 233 -0.68 -31.71 14.47
CA ALA A 233 -1.08 -32.92 15.17
C ALA A 233 -1.87 -33.84 14.23
N SER A 234 -1.73 -35.16 14.43
CA SER A 234 -2.47 -36.15 13.65
C SER A 234 -3.98 -35.89 13.76
N ASN A 235 -4.66 -35.90 12.61
CA ASN A 235 -6.09 -35.67 12.50
C ASN A 235 -6.67 -36.71 11.55
N PRO A 236 -7.62 -37.56 11.98
CA PRO A 236 -8.23 -38.57 11.12
C PRO A 236 -8.90 -37.98 9.86
N SER A 237 -9.40 -36.75 9.94
CA SER A 237 -10.01 -36.04 8.81
C SER A 237 -8.98 -35.43 7.85
N ILE A 238 -7.71 -35.34 8.29
CA ILE A 238 -6.58 -34.81 7.51
C ILE A 238 -5.41 -35.79 7.65
N PRO A 239 -5.48 -36.98 7.02
CA PRO A 239 -4.55 -38.08 7.29
C PRO A 239 -3.07 -37.76 6.99
N MET A 240 -2.81 -36.73 6.18
CA MET A 240 -1.46 -36.28 5.87
C MET A 240 -0.86 -35.32 6.91
N ALA A 241 -1.66 -34.83 7.88
CA ALA A 241 -1.22 -33.88 8.90
C ALA A 241 -0.04 -34.39 9.73
N GLN A 242 -0.07 -35.69 10.03
CA GLN A 242 0.99 -36.39 10.72
C GLN A 242 2.33 -36.44 9.97
N TYR A 243 2.41 -36.02 8.70
CA TYR A 243 3.67 -36.06 7.94
C TYR A 243 4.30 -34.69 7.73
N TYR A 244 3.52 -33.61 7.72
CA TYR A 244 4.11 -32.27 7.75
C TYR A 244 4.50 -31.85 9.17
N GLU A 245 3.88 -32.41 10.22
CA GLU A 245 4.25 -32.26 11.64
C GLU A 245 4.68 -30.84 12.04
N ALA A 246 5.99 -30.60 12.17
CA ALA A 246 6.61 -29.33 12.55
C ALA A 246 6.42 -28.20 11.51
N PHE A 247 6.15 -28.58 10.26
CA PHE A 247 5.93 -27.71 9.09
C PHE A 247 4.43 -27.54 8.80
N TYR A 248 3.63 -27.44 9.85
CA TYR A 248 2.22 -27.03 9.80
C TYR A 248 2.07 -25.58 9.34
N GLY A 249 0.86 -25.21 8.91
CA GLY A 249 0.55 -23.90 8.35
C GLY A 249 0.99 -22.73 9.22
N ARG A 250 1.83 -21.84 8.67
CA ARG A 250 2.14 -20.54 9.30
C ARG A 250 2.03 -19.37 8.32
N GLY A 251 1.79 -18.18 8.86
CA GLY A 251 1.68 -16.94 8.10
C GLY A 251 0.31 -16.76 7.44
N ILE A 252 0.17 -15.69 6.65
CA ILE A 252 -1.14 -15.23 6.17
C ILE A 252 -1.74 -16.09 5.06
N MET A 253 -0.95 -17.02 4.52
CA MET A 253 -1.37 -17.99 3.50
C MET A 253 -1.04 -19.43 3.92
N GLN A 254 -0.84 -19.67 5.23
CA GLN A 254 -0.59 -20.99 5.82
C GLN A 254 0.44 -21.83 5.03
N LEU A 255 1.68 -21.33 4.95
CA LEU A 255 2.78 -22.08 4.34
C LEU A 255 2.93 -23.42 5.09
N THR A 256 2.85 -24.54 4.36
CA THR A 256 2.84 -25.91 4.92
C THR A 256 3.80 -26.80 4.12
N TRP A 257 4.38 -27.82 4.76
CA TRP A 257 5.41 -28.73 4.25
C TRP A 257 6.83 -28.15 4.21
N ALA A 258 7.82 -28.96 4.61
CA ALA A 258 9.21 -28.52 4.69
C ALA A 258 9.75 -27.99 3.35
N GLU A 259 9.32 -28.57 2.22
CA GLU A 259 9.71 -28.07 0.89
C GLU A 259 9.31 -26.60 0.65
N ASN A 260 8.14 -26.19 1.12
CA ASN A 260 7.65 -24.83 0.94
C ASN A 260 8.33 -23.86 1.90
N TYR A 261 8.60 -24.31 3.13
CA TYR A 261 9.42 -23.56 4.08
C TYR A 261 10.83 -23.33 3.55
N ASP A 262 11.49 -24.36 3.02
CA ASP A 262 12.84 -24.24 2.45
C ASP A 262 12.85 -23.32 1.22
N ALA A 263 11.87 -23.46 0.33
CA ALA A 263 11.74 -22.58 -0.82
C ALA A 263 11.60 -21.10 -0.40
N TYR A 264 10.79 -20.82 0.63
CA TYR A 264 10.67 -19.48 1.20
C TYR A 264 11.97 -19.02 1.88
N GLY A 265 12.60 -19.88 2.69
CA GLY A 265 13.86 -19.56 3.36
C GLY A 265 14.97 -19.17 2.38
N LYS A 266 15.09 -19.90 1.27
CA LYS A 266 16.01 -19.57 0.17
C LYS A 266 15.63 -18.26 -0.52
N PHE A 267 14.35 -18.07 -0.83
CA PHE A 267 13.86 -16.85 -1.47
C PHE A 267 14.13 -15.60 -0.63
N SER A 268 13.91 -15.69 0.68
CA SER A 268 14.11 -14.59 1.63
C SER A 268 15.51 -14.55 2.24
N ALA A 269 16.42 -15.42 1.78
CA ALA A 269 17.80 -15.56 2.27
C ALA A 269 17.88 -15.62 3.81
N LEU A 270 17.01 -16.41 4.44
CA LEU A 270 16.97 -16.53 5.90
C LEU A 270 18.23 -17.22 6.44
N PRO A 271 18.81 -16.74 7.54
CA PRO A 271 20.03 -17.30 8.09
C PRO A 271 19.79 -18.71 8.65
N ASN A 272 20.82 -19.54 8.58
CA ASN A 272 20.85 -20.85 9.22
C ASN A 272 20.68 -20.72 10.74
N ASN A 273 20.04 -21.72 11.35
CA ASN A 273 19.93 -21.89 12.79
C ASN A 273 20.83 -23.04 13.27
N HIS A 274 21.91 -22.70 13.98
CA HIS A 274 22.80 -23.65 14.62
C HIS A 274 22.44 -23.94 16.09
N GLY A 275 21.46 -23.21 16.64
CA GLY A 275 20.99 -23.35 18.02
C GLY A 275 19.76 -24.25 18.17
N PRO A 276 19.11 -24.23 19.34
CA PRO A 276 17.81 -24.89 19.51
C PRO A 276 16.73 -24.25 18.62
N TYR A 277 15.74 -25.05 18.21
CA TYR A 277 14.58 -24.57 17.45
C TYR A 277 13.46 -24.12 18.41
N GLU A 278 13.62 -22.93 18.99
CA GLU A 278 12.69 -22.42 20.00
C GLU A 278 11.24 -22.29 19.49
N GLY A 279 10.33 -22.93 20.20
CA GLY A 279 8.89 -22.96 19.88
C GLY A 279 8.49 -24.09 18.92
N GLU A 280 9.43 -24.91 18.46
CA GLU A 280 9.16 -26.11 17.66
C GLU A 280 10.12 -27.26 18.04
N SER A 281 9.80 -27.96 19.13
CA SER A 281 10.67 -28.99 19.71
C SER A 281 10.80 -30.25 18.86
N ARG A 282 9.93 -30.46 17.85
CA ARG A 282 10.05 -31.59 16.91
C ARG A 282 11.24 -31.42 15.96
N ILE A 283 11.73 -30.19 15.79
CA ILE A 283 12.94 -29.92 15.00
C ILE A 283 14.14 -29.87 15.94
N THR A 284 15.12 -30.73 15.68
CA THR A 284 16.41 -30.76 16.37
C THR A 284 17.53 -30.72 15.33
N GLN A 285 18.77 -30.62 15.79
CA GLN A 285 19.95 -30.66 14.90
C GLN A 285 20.11 -32.01 14.17
N SER A 286 19.39 -33.05 14.59
CA SER A 286 19.46 -34.40 14.03
C SER A 286 18.12 -35.00 13.63
N SER A 287 16.99 -34.30 13.81
CA SER A 287 15.68 -34.83 13.43
C SER A 287 15.43 -34.73 11.92
N ALA A 288 14.83 -35.78 11.36
CA ALA A 288 14.54 -35.90 9.94
C ALA A 288 13.04 -35.84 9.68
N HIS A 289 12.64 -35.16 8.61
CA HIS A 289 11.24 -34.83 8.30
C HIS A 289 10.89 -35.14 6.84
N TYR A 290 9.63 -35.44 6.57
CA TYR A 290 9.16 -35.52 5.19
C TYR A 290 9.05 -34.13 4.57
N TRP A 291 9.56 -34.00 3.35
CA TRP A 291 9.58 -32.72 2.65
C TRP A 291 8.27 -32.39 1.94
N SER A 292 7.52 -33.42 1.57
CA SER A 292 6.25 -33.36 0.85
C SER A 292 5.37 -34.54 1.28
N ASP A 293 4.10 -34.57 0.84
CA ASP A 293 3.16 -35.68 1.11
C ASP A 293 3.76 -37.04 0.72
N PRO A 294 4.10 -37.91 1.70
CA PRO A 294 4.73 -39.18 1.43
C PRO A 294 3.70 -40.27 1.14
N THR A 295 2.40 -39.96 1.18
CA THR A 295 1.35 -40.97 1.04
C THR A 295 1.19 -41.46 -0.40
N ILE A 296 1.02 -42.77 -0.56
CA ILE A 296 0.58 -43.41 -1.79
C ILE A 296 -0.91 -43.66 -1.65
N ARG A 297 -1.71 -43.12 -2.56
CA ARG A 297 -3.17 -43.28 -2.54
C ARG A 297 -3.66 -44.23 -3.62
N ASN A 298 -4.64 -45.05 -3.29
CA ASN A 298 -5.41 -45.79 -4.28
C ASN A 298 -6.15 -44.79 -5.19
N ARG A 299 -5.99 -44.90 -6.51
CA ARG A 299 -6.58 -43.95 -7.47
C ARG A 299 -8.11 -43.94 -7.47
N LYS A 300 -8.76 -45.04 -7.08
CA LYS A 300 -10.23 -45.17 -7.07
C LYS A 300 -10.82 -44.79 -5.72
N THR A 301 -10.25 -45.30 -4.62
CA THR A 301 -10.82 -45.12 -3.27
C THR A 301 -10.20 -43.94 -2.51
N TYR A 302 -9.11 -43.36 -3.01
CA TYR A 302 -8.30 -42.33 -2.35
C TYR A 302 -7.72 -42.74 -0.98
N GLN A 303 -7.88 -44.01 -0.59
CA GLN A 303 -7.31 -44.56 0.62
C GLN A 303 -5.79 -44.59 0.54
N ILE A 304 -5.12 -44.32 1.66
CA ILE A 304 -3.68 -44.46 1.78
C ILE A 304 -3.35 -45.95 1.81
N ILE A 305 -2.52 -46.39 0.86
CA ILE A 305 -2.11 -47.79 0.67
C ILE A 305 -0.62 -48.02 0.92
N GLY A 306 0.12 -46.95 1.22
CA GLY A 306 1.55 -47.03 1.49
C GLY A 306 2.16 -45.65 1.65
N ILE A 307 3.46 -45.64 1.96
CA ILE A 307 4.27 -44.44 2.15
C ILE A 307 5.51 -44.54 1.26
N ARG A 308 5.98 -43.39 0.75
CA ARG A 308 7.18 -43.27 -0.07
C ARG A 308 8.05 -42.09 0.37
N GLY A 309 9.30 -42.10 -0.07
CA GLY A 309 10.26 -41.06 0.24
C GLY A 309 10.98 -41.32 1.57
N VAL A 310 12.12 -40.67 1.73
CA VAL A 310 12.95 -40.78 2.94
C VAL A 310 12.97 -39.41 3.61
N PRO A 311 12.68 -39.33 4.92
CA PRO A 311 12.83 -38.08 5.67
C PRO A 311 14.25 -37.51 5.55
N LYS A 312 14.39 -36.18 5.55
CA LYS A 312 15.70 -35.50 5.48
C LYS A 312 15.83 -34.51 6.62
N LEU A 313 17.07 -34.19 6.97
CA LEU A 313 17.36 -33.19 7.98
C LEU A 313 16.84 -31.81 7.53
N TRP A 314 16.23 -31.08 8.47
CA TRP A 314 15.95 -29.66 8.32
C TRP A 314 17.15 -28.81 8.71
N ALA A 315 17.88 -29.21 9.76
CA ALA A 315 19.05 -28.48 10.21
C ALA A 315 20.15 -28.41 9.13
N PRO A 316 20.86 -27.27 9.01
CA PRO A 316 20.83 -26.10 9.88
C PRO A 316 19.89 -24.98 9.38
N LEU A 317 18.82 -25.27 8.64
CA LEU A 317 17.94 -24.21 8.12
C LEU A 317 17.25 -23.42 9.25
N TYR A 318 16.75 -22.23 8.92
CA TYR A 318 16.10 -21.30 9.85
C TYR A 318 14.95 -21.93 10.67
N SER A 319 14.56 -21.31 11.78
CA SER A 319 13.41 -21.79 12.57
C SER A 319 12.06 -21.46 11.91
N PRO A 320 11.20 -22.46 11.60
CA PRO A 320 9.87 -22.23 11.03
C PRO A 320 8.98 -21.27 11.85
N GLU A 321 9.21 -21.18 13.16
CA GLU A 321 8.47 -20.27 14.05
C GLU A 321 8.67 -18.79 13.72
N LEU A 322 9.74 -18.42 13.01
CA LEU A 322 9.96 -17.04 12.56
C LEU A 322 8.78 -16.49 11.77
N ILE A 323 8.15 -17.34 10.95
CA ILE A 323 7.00 -16.96 10.11
C ILE A 323 5.76 -16.62 10.95
N ALA A 324 5.56 -17.30 12.09
CA ALA A 324 4.37 -17.07 12.91
C ALA A 324 4.58 -16.08 14.08
N LYS A 325 5.82 -15.81 14.48
CA LYS A 325 6.14 -14.82 15.54
C LYS A 325 6.30 -13.41 14.99
N SER A 326 6.69 -13.26 13.72
CA SER A 326 6.89 -11.96 13.09
C SER A 326 5.79 -11.65 12.09
N SER A 327 5.08 -10.56 12.34
CA SER A 327 4.13 -9.96 11.40
C SER A 327 4.74 -9.76 10.00
N GLY A 328 6.00 -9.34 9.93
CA GLY A 328 6.74 -9.13 8.69
C GLY A 328 6.91 -10.44 7.90
N TYR A 329 7.45 -11.48 8.53
CA TYR A 329 7.64 -12.78 7.87
C TYR A 329 6.32 -13.49 7.56
N ALA A 330 5.30 -13.31 8.40
CA ALA A 330 3.96 -13.84 8.16
C ALA A 330 3.35 -13.27 6.87
N CYS A 331 3.45 -11.95 6.67
CA CYS A 331 2.92 -11.30 5.47
C CYS A 331 3.81 -11.57 4.25
N ASP A 332 5.14 -11.55 4.44
CA ASP A 332 6.11 -11.79 3.37
C ASP A 332 5.99 -13.20 2.77
N SER A 333 5.87 -14.22 3.63
CA SER A 333 5.64 -15.61 3.19
C SER A 333 4.33 -15.80 2.42
N GLY A 334 3.26 -15.06 2.79
CA GLY A 334 2.01 -15.08 2.03
C GLY A 334 2.13 -14.45 0.65
N GLY A 335 2.84 -13.32 0.54
CA GLY A 335 3.15 -12.70 -0.74
C GLY A 335 4.07 -13.57 -1.61
N PHE A 336 5.09 -14.19 -1.00
CA PHE A 336 5.93 -15.20 -1.65
C PHE A 336 5.09 -16.34 -2.20
N PHE A 337 4.24 -16.97 -1.38
CA PHE A 337 3.37 -18.06 -1.83
C PHE A 337 2.55 -17.64 -3.05
N TRP A 338 1.96 -16.45 -2.99
CA TRP A 338 1.14 -15.91 -4.07
C TRP A 338 1.91 -15.78 -5.39
N VAL A 339 3.14 -15.29 -5.38
CA VAL A 339 3.93 -15.10 -6.60
C VAL A 339 4.73 -16.35 -7.01
N TRP A 340 4.99 -17.27 -6.09
CA TRP A 340 5.85 -18.42 -6.31
C TRP A 340 5.08 -19.69 -6.67
N LYS A 341 3.79 -19.78 -6.32
CA LYS A 341 2.94 -20.94 -6.62
C LYS A 341 2.99 -21.29 -8.11
N HIS A 342 3.43 -22.50 -8.40
CA HIS A 342 3.48 -23.04 -9.76
C HIS A 342 2.15 -23.71 -10.12
N TYR A 343 1.69 -23.51 -11.36
CA TYR A 343 0.52 -24.16 -11.94
C TYR A 343 0.61 -24.12 -13.46
N ASP A 344 0.26 -25.23 -14.12
CA ASP A 344 0.10 -25.28 -15.58
C ASP A 344 1.27 -24.64 -16.37
N GLY A 345 2.50 -25.03 -16.05
CA GLY A 345 3.73 -24.49 -16.65
C GLY A 345 4.08 -23.04 -16.29
N ASN A 346 3.25 -22.37 -15.48
CA ASN A 346 3.40 -20.99 -15.06
C ASN A 346 3.64 -20.88 -13.55
N ARG A 347 4.05 -19.68 -13.11
CA ARG A 347 4.04 -19.28 -11.69
C ARG A 347 3.20 -18.03 -11.52
N ASN A 348 2.97 -17.66 -10.26
CA ASN A 348 2.33 -16.42 -9.84
C ASN A 348 0.81 -16.42 -10.03
N ILE A 349 0.08 -16.53 -8.92
CA ILE A 349 -1.39 -16.48 -8.87
C ILE A 349 -1.91 -15.14 -9.39
N SER A 350 -1.12 -14.07 -9.33
CA SER A 350 -1.49 -12.76 -9.91
C SER A 350 -1.84 -12.87 -11.39
N ARG A 351 -1.20 -13.77 -12.15
CA ARG A 351 -1.52 -13.99 -13.58
C ARG A 351 -2.92 -14.56 -13.78
N VAL A 352 -3.45 -15.30 -12.82
CA VAL A 352 -4.85 -15.73 -12.82
C VAL A 352 -5.76 -14.55 -12.51
N ALA A 353 -5.43 -13.77 -11.48
CA ALA A 353 -6.18 -12.58 -11.12
C ALA A 353 -6.22 -11.51 -12.24
N ASP A 354 -5.16 -11.40 -13.04
CA ASP A 354 -5.08 -10.52 -14.21
C ASP A 354 -6.07 -10.87 -15.33
N GLY A 355 -6.63 -12.09 -15.32
CA GLY A 355 -7.72 -12.48 -16.21
C GLY A 355 -9.08 -11.84 -15.87
N GLY A 356 -9.14 -11.02 -14.82
CA GLY A 356 -10.31 -10.29 -14.37
C GLY A 356 -11.12 -11.01 -13.29
N PHE A 357 -11.98 -10.25 -12.61
CA PHE A 357 -12.78 -10.75 -11.49
C PHE A 357 -14.04 -11.54 -11.94
N THR A 358 -13.88 -12.86 -12.12
CA THR A 358 -14.99 -13.77 -12.48
C THR A 358 -15.10 -14.96 -11.50
N GLY A 359 -16.25 -15.66 -11.51
CA GLY A 359 -16.42 -16.88 -10.72
C GLY A 359 -15.40 -17.97 -11.08
N SER A 360 -15.00 -18.08 -12.36
CA SER A 360 -13.94 -19.00 -12.79
C SER A 360 -12.57 -18.62 -12.23
N THR A 361 -12.25 -17.32 -12.22
CA THR A 361 -11.02 -16.79 -11.61
C THR A 361 -10.95 -17.15 -10.12
N VAL A 362 -12.04 -16.91 -9.38
CA VAL A 362 -12.12 -17.24 -7.95
C VAL A 362 -11.98 -18.75 -7.72
N ASP A 363 -12.65 -19.59 -8.52
CA ASP A 363 -12.52 -21.05 -8.42
C ASP A 363 -11.08 -21.53 -8.66
N LYS A 364 -10.41 -20.99 -9.69
CA LYS A 364 -9.02 -21.33 -10.00
C LYS A 364 -8.10 -20.90 -8.86
N ILE A 365 -8.24 -19.70 -8.31
CA ILE A 365 -7.44 -19.23 -7.17
C ILE A 365 -7.68 -20.09 -5.93
N ASN A 366 -8.93 -20.42 -5.59
CA ASN A 366 -9.27 -21.31 -4.47
C ASN A 366 -8.56 -22.67 -4.59
N LYS A 367 -8.52 -23.22 -5.81
CA LYS A 367 -7.81 -24.48 -6.11
C LYS A 367 -6.30 -24.33 -5.96
N LEU A 368 -5.73 -23.20 -6.37
CA LEU A 368 -4.28 -22.95 -6.26
C LEU A 368 -3.82 -22.76 -4.82
N VAL A 369 -4.63 -22.13 -3.98
CA VAL A 369 -4.29 -21.88 -2.56
C VAL A 369 -4.43 -23.15 -1.73
N ASN A 370 -5.60 -23.82 -1.74
CA ASN A 370 -5.87 -24.94 -0.84
C ASN A 370 -6.56 -26.14 -1.53
N GLY A 371 -6.32 -26.35 -2.83
CA GLY A 371 -6.91 -27.48 -3.57
C GLY A 371 -8.43 -27.40 -3.77
N GLY A 372 -9.08 -26.30 -3.33
CA GLY A 372 -10.50 -26.05 -3.52
C GLY A 372 -11.44 -26.81 -2.58
N SER A 373 -10.97 -27.33 -1.44
CA SER A 373 -11.83 -28.05 -0.49
C SER A 373 -12.37 -27.12 0.60
N PHE A 374 -11.60 -26.96 1.69
CA PHE A 374 -12.03 -26.29 2.92
C PHE A 374 -12.33 -24.80 2.71
N GLY A 375 -13.52 -24.40 3.15
CA GLY A 375 -13.97 -23.01 3.08
C GLY A 375 -14.20 -22.49 1.66
N TYR A 376 -14.44 -23.37 0.67
CA TYR A 376 -14.57 -22.95 -0.74
C TYR A 376 -15.64 -21.87 -0.94
N PHE A 377 -16.84 -22.05 -0.37
CA PHE A 377 -17.94 -21.10 -0.53
C PHE A 377 -17.72 -19.82 0.27
N GLU A 378 -17.09 -19.91 1.43
CA GLU A 378 -16.67 -18.75 2.23
C GLU A 378 -15.62 -17.92 1.50
N ARG A 379 -14.64 -18.54 0.82
CA ARG A 379 -13.68 -17.83 -0.05
C ARG A 379 -14.38 -17.11 -1.19
N PHE A 380 -15.46 -17.68 -1.74
CA PHE A 380 -16.30 -16.98 -2.72
C PHE A 380 -16.93 -15.74 -2.10
N LEU A 381 -17.60 -15.87 -0.96
CA LEU A 381 -18.18 -14.73 -0.24
C LEU A 381 -17.12 -13.66 0.06
N PHE A 382 -15.95 -14.04 0.57
CA PHE A 382 -14.85 -13.10 0.86
C PHE A 382 -14.32 -12.42 -0.39
N SER A 383 -14.25 -13.13 -1.51
CA SER A 383 -13.82 -12.57 -2.79
C SER A 383 -14.80 -11.48 -3.24
N TRP A 384 -16.10 -11.74 -3.23
CA TRP A 384 -17.10 -10.73 -3.62
C TRP A 384 -17.21 -9.57 -2.64
N TYR A 385 -17.06 -9.83 -1.34
CA TYR A 385 -16.99 -8.78 -0.34
C TYR A 385 -15.79 -7.85 -0.59
N THR A 386 -14.58 -8.40 -0.74
CA THR A 386 -13.38 -7.59 -0.99
C THR A 386 -13.42 -6.90 -2.35
N ARG A 387 -14.06 -7.49 -3.36
CA ARG A 387 -14.34 -6.81 -4.65
C ARG A 387 -15.14 -5.52 -4.42
N ASN A 388 -16.19 -5.57 -3.62
CA ASN A 388 -17.02 -4.40 -3.27
C ASN A 388 -16.23 -3.30 -2.53
N ILE A 389 -15.17 -3.66 -1.80
CA ILE A 389 -14.35 -2.70 -1.06
C ILE A 389 -13.27 -2.06 -1.93
N PHE A 390 -12.58 -2.85 -2.76
CA PHE A 390 -11.35 -2.41 -3.42
C PHE A 390 -11.49 -2.07 -4.91
N THR A 391 -12.61 -2.43 -5.54
CA THR A 391 -12.83 -2.21 -6.98
C THR A 391 -14.01 -1.28 -7.23
N ASP A 392 -14.15 -0.79 -8.46
CA ASP A 392 -15.30 0.03 -8.90
C ASP A 392 -16.57 -0.81 -9.16
N TRP A 393 -16.66 -2.02 -8.59
CA TRP A 393 -17.81 -2.89 -8.76
C TRP A 393 -19.02 -2.33 -8.00
N ILE A 394 -20.12 -2.11 -8.73
CA ILE A 394 -21.40 -1.69 -8.15
C ILE A 394 -22.30 -2.93 -8.04
N PRO A 395 -22.60 -3.41 -6.82
CA PRO A 395 -23.48 -4.56 -6.62
C PRO A 395 -24.95 -4.19 -6.92
N SER A 396 -25.74 -5.15 -7.41
CA SER A 396 -27.17 -4.96 -7.69
C SER A 396 -28.05 -4.93 -6.43
N SER A 397 -27.54 -5.40 -5.30
CA SER A 397 -28.20 -5.38 -3.99
C SER A 397 -27.14 -5.45 -2.87
N ASN A 398 -27.56 -5.33 -1.60
CA ASN A 398 -26.67 -5.53 -0.45
C ASN A 398 -26.36 -7.01 -0.18
N GLU A 399 -27.15 -7.93 -0.75
CA GLU A 399 -26.99 -9.37 -0.60
C GLU A 399 -27.03 -10.07 -1.97
N PRO A 400 -26.07 -9.79 -2.88
CA PRO A 400 -26.06 -10.40 -4.20
C PRO A 400 -25.91 -11.92 -4.10
N ALA A 401 -26.73 -12.62 -4.88
CA ALA A 401 -26.66 -14.06 -5.05
C ALA A 401 -25.74 -14.39 -6.21
N ILE A 402 -24.62 -15.06 -5.93
CA ILE A 402 -23.61 -15.40 -6.92
C ILE A 402 -23.58 -16.90 -7.14
N GLU A 403 -23.77 -17.33 -8.39
CA GLU A 403 -23.58 -18.73 -8.77
C GLU A 403 -22.09 -19.07 -8.84
N THR A 404 -21.71 -20.16 -8.17
CA THR A 404 -20.33 -20.67 -8.20
C THR A 404 -20.17 -21.68 -9.33
N PRO A 405 -18.94 -21.91 -9.84
CA PRO A 405 -18.66 -22.99 -10.81
C PRO A 405 -19.00 -24.41 -10.33
N ARG A 406 -19.44 -24.58 -9.07
CA ARG A 406 -19.92 -25.84 -8.50
C ARG A 406 -21.45 -25.99 -8.52
N GLY A 407 -22.16 -25.09 -9.19
CA GLY A 407 -23.64 -25.10 -9.28
C GLY A 407 -24.34 -24.74 -7.97
N VAL A 408 -23.60 -24.20 -7.00
CA VAL A 408 -24.14 -23.72 -5.72
C VAL A 408 -24.16 -22.21 -5.73
N THR A 409 -25.29 -21.62 -5.34
CA THR A 409 -25.45 -20.17 -5.20
C THR A 409 -25.05 -19.71 -3.81
N VAL A 410 -24.13 -18.76 -3.73
CA VAL A 410 -23.69 -18.12 -2.48
C VAL A 410 -24.31 -16.73 -2.38
N VAL A 411 -25.08 -16.49 -1.32
CA VAL A 411 -25.56 -15.14 -0.98
C VAL A 411 -24.43 -14.42 -0.24
N CYS A 412 -23.93 -13.35 -0.83
CA CYS A 412 -22.83 -12.57 -0.28
C CYS A 412 -23.39 -11.36 0.48
N ASP A 413 -23.43 -11.40 1.81
CA ASP A 413 -23.81 -10.22 2.60
C ASP A 413 -22.66 -9.21 2.60
N LEU A 414 -22.92 -8.03 2.01
CA LEU A 414 -21.97 -6.93 1.88
C LEU A 414 -22.00 -5.98 3.10
N ALA A 415 -22.73 -6.32 4.16
CA ALA A 415 -22.77 -5.55 5.39
C ALA A 415 -21.39 -5.48 6.05
N ARG A 416 -21.00 -4.24 6.35
CA ARG A 416 -19.78 -3.93 7.08
C ARG A 416 -19.97 -4.25 8.57
N PRO A 417 -18.90 -4.67 9.26
CA PRO A 417 -18.88 -4.71 10.72
C PRO A 417 -19.30 -3.34 11.30
N LYS A 418 -20.17 -3.37 12.29
CA LYS A 418 -20.60 -2.17 13.04
C LYS A 418 -19.78 -2.01 14.32
#